data_AF-A0A4S2TGF6-F1
#
_entry.id   AF-A0A4S2TGF6-F1
#
_cell.length_a   1.000
_cell.length_b   1.000
_cell.length_c   1.000
_cell.angle_alpha   90.00
_cell.angle_beta   90.00
_cell.angle_gamma   90.00
#
_symmetry.space_group_name_H-M   'P 1'
#
loop_
_entity.id
_entity.type
_entity.pdbx_description
1 polymer ?
#
loop_
_entity_poly.entity_id
_entity_poly.type
_entity_poly.pdbx_seq_one_letter_code
_entity_poly.pdbx_strand_id
1 'polypeptide(L)' 'MSDRQLYKSDLSDERWALIEPVIASWKAQHPSVSGHQGTYEMRE' A
#
# COMPACT_ATOMS: atom_id res chain seq x y z
N MET A 1 -7.13 9.06 -14.07
CA MET A 1 -6.74 7.79 -13.44
C MET A 1 -5.89 7.08 -14.46
N SER A 2 -4.59 6.97 -14.20
CA SER A 2 -3.60 6.56 -15.20
C SER A 2 -3.90 5.14 -15.68
N ASP A 3 -3.85 4.90 -16.99
CA ASP A 3 -3.99 3.58 -17.62
C ASP A 3 -2.76 2.70 -17.28
N ARG A 4 -2.57 2.43 -15.99
CA ARG A 4 -1.51 1.53 -15.53
C ARG A 4 -1.87 0.13 -15.99
N GLN A 5 -0.95 -0.48 -16.73
CA GLN A 5 -1.05 -1.88 -17.13
C GLN A 5 -1.20 -2.73 -15.86
N LEU A 6 -2.30 -3.49 -15.77
CA LEU A 6 -2.50 -4.46 -14.70
C LEU A 6 -1.34 -5.47 -14.71
N TYR A 7 -0.61 -5.52 -13.61
CA TYR A 7 0.41 -6.53 -13.35
C TYR A 7 -0.28 -7.82 -12.94
N LYS A 8 0.33 -8.96 -13.27
CA LYS A 8 -0.17 -10.28 -12.80
C LYS A 8 -0.27 -10.38 -11.28
N SER A 9 0.48 -9.56 -10.55
CA SER A 9 0.47 -9.48 -9.09
C SER A 9 -0.59 -8.54 -8.51
N ASP A 10 -1.36 -7.83 -9.34
CA ASP A 10 -2.37 -6.91 -8.84
C ASP A 10 -3.48 -7.66 -8.08
N LEU A 11 -3.83 -7.08 -6.93
CA LEU A 11 -4.86 -7.60 -6.04
C LEU A 11 -6.19 -6.95 -6.41
N SER A 12 -7.27 -7.75 -6.40
CA SER A 12 -8.62 -7.19 -6.45
C SER A 12 -8.87 -6.36 -5.20
N ASP A 13 -9.82 -5.42 -5.26
CA ASP A 13 -10.24 -4.60 -4.11
C ASP A 13 -10.52 -5.45 -2.87
N GLU A 14 -11.23 -6.57 -3.05
CA GLU A 14 -11.58 -7.50 -1.98
C GLU A 14 -10.35 -8.13 -1.34
N ARG A 15 -9.34 -8.54 -2.13
CA ARG A 15 -8.10 -9.11 -1.60
C ARG A 15 -7.23 -8.04 -0.94
N TRP A 16 -7.20 -6.83 -1.50
CA TRP A 16 -6.48 -5.70 -0.93
C TRP A 16 -7.03 -5.30 0.44
N ALA A 17 -8.36 -5.24 0.59
CA ALA A 17 -9.02 -4.90 1.86
C ALA A 17 -8.65 -5.85 3.03
N LEU A 18 -8.23 -7.08 2.72
CA LEU A 18 -7.74 -8.04 3.73
C LEU A 18 -6.28 -7.77 4.14
N ILE A 19 -5.47 -7.22 3.24
CA ILE A 19 -4.02 -7.07 3.42
C ILE A 19 -3.65 -5.65 3.88
N GLU A 20 -4.36 -4.63 3.42
CA GLU A 20 -4.14 -3.23 3.77
C GLU A 20 -4.02 -2.97 5.28
N PRO A 21 -4.91 -3.51 6.16
CA PRO A 21 -4.82 -3.25 7.60
C PRO A 21 -3.53 -3.81 8.22
N VAL A 22 -3.03 -4.93 7.69
CA VAL A 22 -1.77 -5.56 8.15
C VAL A 22 -0.59 -4.67 7.78
N ILE A 23 -0.54 -4.19 6.53
CA ILE A 23 0.53 -3.30 6.06
C ILE A 23 0.50 -1.98 6.83
N ALA A 24 -0.69 -1.41 7.05
CA ALA A 24 -0.86 -0.16 7.78
C ALA A 24 -0.38 -0.29 9.24
N SER A 25 -0.78 -1.34 9.94
CA SER A 25 -0.36 -1.63 11.31
C SER A 25 1.16 -1.84 11.40
N TRP A 26 1.74 -2.56 10.45
CA TRP A 26 3.19 -2.75 10.39
C TRP A 26 3.94 -1.43 10.17
N LYS A 27 3.50 -0.60 9.22
CA LYS A 27 4.12 0.72 8.97
C LYS A 27 4.03 1.65 10.17
N ALA A 28 2.93 1.64 10.91
CA ALA A 28 2.76 2.44 12.11
C ALA A 28 3.76 2.06 13.22
N GLN A 29 4.10 0.76 13.31
CA GLN A 29 5.08 0.25 14.27
C GLN A 29 6.54 0.43 13.79
N HIS A 30 6.74 0.59 12.49
CA HIS A 30 8.06 0.73 11.86
C HIS A 30 8.21 2.08 11.13
N PRO A 31 8.28 3.20 11.87
CA PRO A 31 8.54 4.50 11.27
C PRO A 31 9.93 4.52 10.60
N SER A 32 10.02 5.20 9.47
CA SER A 32 11.30 5.42 8.80
C SER A 32 12.26 6.20 9.71
N VAL A 33 13.54 5.82 9.70
CA VAL A 33 14.61 6.49 10.44
C VAL A 33 14.79 7.97 10.07
N SER A 34 14.36 8.37 8.86
CA SER A 34 14.37 9.77 8.42
C SER A 34 13.07 10.52 8.75
N GLY A 35 12.10 9.86 9.39
CA GLY A 35 10.74 10.40 9.57
C GLY A 35 9.95 10.49 8.25
N HIS A 36 10.51 10.03 7.14
CA HIS A 36 9.84 10.07 5.85
C HIS A 36 8.79 8.97 5.75
N GLN A 37 7.53 9.37 5.88
CA GLN A 37 6.36 8.57 5.55
C GLN A 37 5.95 8.99 4.14
N GLY A 38 6.40 8.25 3.13
CA GLY A 38 6.27 8.65 1.72
C GLY A 38 4.86 9.12 1.36
N THR A 39 4.77 10.12 0.48
CA THR A 39 3.50 10.77 0.07
C THR A 39 2.66 9.96 -0.91
N TYR A 40 3.04 8.70 -1.15
CA TYR A 40 2.33 7.80 -2.05
C TYR A 40 1.17 7.16 -1.29
N GLU A 41 0.00 7.16 -1.89
CA GLU A 41 -1.10 6.33 -1.41
C GLU A 41 -0.67 4.86 -1.42
N MET A 42 -1.12 4.08 -0.43
CA MET A 42 -0.77 2.65 -0.37
C MET A 42 -1.36 1.86 -1.55
N ARG A 43 -2.28 2.48 -2.28
CA ARG A 43 -2.88 2.02 -3.53
C ARG A 43 -3.13 3.23 -4.43
N GLU A 44 -2.98 3.05 -5.75
CA GLU A 44 -3.18 4.09 -6.77
C GLU A 44 -4.66 4.36 -7.12
#